data_AF-A0A1G5ECA8-F1
#
_entry.id   AF-A0A1G5ECA8-F1
#
_cell.length_a   1.000
_cell.length_b   1.000
_cell.length_c   1.000
_cell.angle_alpha   90.00
_cell.angle_beta   90.00
_cell.angle_gamma   90.00
#
_symmetry.space_group_name_H-M   'P 1'
#
loop_
_entity.id
_entity.type
_entity.pdbx_description
1 polymer ?
#
loop_
_entity_poly.entity_id
_entity_poly.type
_entity_poly.pdbx_seq_one_letter_code
_entity_poly.pdbx_strand_id
1 'polypeptide(L)'
;MNRSDKRSEIKKLDEQIKEFEAKIFKLEETYKEVKIHYNNIIKKVYEPQKAYDMSPFAVCGKEAQAEAEKYKERIVTELEKSLSDTSKFLSQIVVIKEKILKEKKDCEDKKKALETELDTIS
;
A
#
# COMPACT_ATOMS: atom_id res chain seq x y z
N MET A 1 -34.80 -20.91 -4.21
CA MET A 1 -34.82 -19.44 -4.03
C MET A 1 -35.85 -18.86 -4.99
N ASN A 2 -36.82 -18.10 -4.50
CA ASN A 2 -37.90 -17.56 -5.35
C ASN A 2 -37.42 -16.32 -6.13
N ARG A 3 -38.25 -15.79 -7.04
CA ARG A 3 -37.91 -14.61 -7.88
C ARG A 3 -37.60 -13.35 -7.06
N SER A 4 -38.31 -13.14 -5.95
CA SER A 4 -38.11 -12.00 -5.04
C SER A 4 -36.79 -12.11 -4.30
N ASP A 5 -36.47 -13.30 -3.77
CA ASP A 5 -35.22 -13.61 -3.09
C ASP A 5 -34.01 -13.35 -4.01
N LYS A 6 -34.09 -13.78 -5.27
CA LYS A 6 -33.05 -13.54 -6.30
C LYS A 6 -32.80 -12.06 -6.53
N ARG A 7 -33.86 -11.25 -6.66
CA ARG A 7 -33.73 -9.80 -6.83
C ARG A 7 -33.15 -9.12 -5.59
N SER A 8 -33.54 -9.58 -4.39
CA SER A 8 -32.96 -9.06 -3.14
C SER A 8 -31.47 -9.39 -3.04
N GLU A 9 -31.06 -10.60 -3.40
CA GLU A 9 -29.66 -11.03 -3.38
C GLU A 9 -28.82 -10.25 -4.41
N ILE A 10 -29.33 -10.04 -5.63
CA ILE A 10 -28.66 -9.19 -6.64
C ILE A 10 -28.41 -7.79 -6.09
N LYS A 11 -29.40 -7.18 -5.43
CA LYS A 11 -29.24 -5.85 -4.83
C LYS A 11 -28.15 -5.83 -3.76
N LYS A 12 -28.07 -6.86 -2.91
CA LYS A 12 -27.00 -6.99 -1.91
C LYS A 12 -25.62 -7.11 -2.57
N LEU A 13 -25.52 -7.89 -3.64
CA LEU A 13 -24.27 -8.03 -4.41
C LEU A 13 -23.85 -6.70 -5.04
N ASP A 14 -24.80 -5.91 -5.56
CA ASP A 14 -24.53 -4.56 -6.07
C ASP A 14 -23.96 -3.63 -5.00
N GLU A 15 -24.52 -3.67 -3.79
CA GLU A 15 -24.03 -2.89 -2.64
C GLU A 15 -22.61 -3.33 -2.25
N GLN A 16 -22.35 -4.64 -2.17
CA GLN A 16 -21.02 -5.19 -1.88
C GLN A 16 -19.98 -4.82 -2.94
N ILE A 17 -20.32 -4.90 -4.22
CA ILE A 17 -19.43 -4.52 -5.33
C ILE A 17 -19.03 -3.04 -5.20
N LYS A 18 -19.98 -2.15 -4.93
CA LYS A 18 -19.70 -0.71 -4.70
C LYS A 18 -18.80 -0.48 -3.49
N GLU A 19 -19.01 -1.23 -2.40
CA GLU A 19 -18.14 -1.15 -1.23
C GLU A 19 -16.70 -1.58 -1.56
N PHE A 20 -16.53 -2.65 -2.34
CA PHE A 20 -15.21 -3.09 -2.78
C PHE A 20 -14.53 -2.07 -3.69
N GLU A 21 -15.26 -1.46 -4.62
CA GLU A 21 -14.74 -0.38 -5.47
C GLU A 21 -14.25 0.81 -4.64
N ALA A 22 -15.02 1.24 -3.64
CA ALA A 22 -14.62 2.32 -2.74
C ALA A 22 -13.36 1.95 -1.93
N LYS A 23 -13.27 0.71 -1.45
CA LYS A 23 -12.07 0.21 -0.73
C LYS A 23 -10.85 0.17 -1.64
N ILE A 24 -10.98 -0.33 -2.87
CA ILE A 24 -9.91 -0.36 -3.87
C ILE A 24 -9.41 1.06 -4.14
N PHE A 25 -10.32 1.99 -4.42
CA PHE A 25 -9.97 3.39 -4.67
C PHE A 25 -9.16 3.99 -3.51
N LYS A 26 -9.62 3.80 -2.27
CA LYS A 26 -8.92 4.28 -1.08
C LYS A 26 -7.52 3.68 -0.93
N LEU A 27 -7.36 2.39 -1.22
CA LEU A 27 -6.06 1.71 -1.17
C LEU A 27 -5.11 2.26 -2.24
N GLU A 28 -5.60 2.54 -3.44
CA GLU A 28 -4.80 3.09 -4.54
C GLU A 28 -4.33 4.53 -4.25
N GLU A 29 -5.21 5.38 -3.74
CA GLU A 29 -4.83 6.74 -3.33
C GLU A 29 -3.81 6.71 -2.18
N THR A 30 -4.03 5.87 -1.17
CA THR A 30 -3.09 5.70 -0.05
C THR A 30 -1.73 5.21 -0.55
N TYR A 31 -1.71 4.21 -1.44
CA TYR A 31 -0.48 3.68 -2.02
C TYR A 31 0.28 4.78 -2.75
N LYS A 32 -0.40 5.56 -3.59
CA LYS A 32 0.19 6.63 -4.39
C LYS A 32 0.81 7.71 -3.50
N GLU A 33 0.07 8.19 -2.51
CA GLU A 33 0.54 9.21 -1.56
C GLU A 33 1.78 8.74 -0.81
N VAL A 34 1.71 7.56 -0.18
CA VAL A 34 2.82 7.00 0.60
C VAL A 34 4.03 6.72 -0.30
N LYS A 35 3.83 6.25 -1.54
CA LYS A 35 4.93 5.98 -2.48
C LYS A 35 5.66 7.28 -2.87
N ILE A 36 4.95 8.40 -3.04
CA ILE A 36 5.56 9.70 -3.31
C ILE A 36 6.45 10.12 -2.14
N HIS A 37 5.95 10.06 -0.91
CA HIS A 37 6.73 10.41 0.29
C HIS A 37 7.92 9.48 0.48
N TYR A 38 7.74 8.18 0.32
CA TYR A 38 8.80 7.17 0.37
C TYR A 38 9.95 7.49 -0.60
N ASN A 39 9.63 7.73 -1.88
CA ASN A 39 10.63 8.07 -2.89
C ASN A 39 11.32 9.40 -2.60
N ASN A 40 10.57 10.39 -2.08
CA ASN A 40 11.15 11.69 -1.69
C ASN A 40 12.13 11.54 -0.53
N ILE A 41 11.83 10.73 0.48
CA ILE A 41 12.72 10.49 1.62
C ILE A 41 14.00 9.79 1.14
N ILE A 42 13.89 8.78 0.27
CA ILE A 42 15.06 8.11 -0.32
C ILE A 42 15.96 9.15 -0.99
N LYS A 43 15.40 9.93 -1.91
CA LYS A 43 16.18 10.85 -2.76
C LYS A 43 16.74 12.05 -2.00
N LYS A 44 15.98 12.62 -1.07
CA LYS A 44 16.31 13.89 -0.42
C LYS A 44 16.97 13.76 0.95
N VAL A 45 16.86 12.59 1.58
CA VAL A 45 17.33 12.41 2.97
C VAL A 45 18.28 11.22 3.06
N TYR A 46 17.82 10.02 2.73
CA TYR A 46 18.58 8.80 2.97
C TYR A 46 19.86 8.71 2.12
N GLU A 47 19.75 8.85 0.79
CA GLU A 47 20.93 8.79 -0.09
C GLU A 47 21.94 9.91 0.22
N PRO A 48 21.53 11.19 0.40
CA PRO A 48 22.45 12.24 0.83
C PRO A 48 23.12 11.97 2.17
N GLN A 49 22.37 11.52 3.18
CA GLN A 49 22.90 11.23 4.51
C GLN A 49 23.92 10.09 4.47
N LYS A 50 23.64 9.05 3.67
CA LYS A 50 24.54 7.89 3.50
C LYS A 50 25.84 8.28 2.80
N ALA A 51 25.73 9.09 1.75
CA ALA A 51 26.87 9.55 0.96
C ALA A 51 27.71 10.65 1.62
N TYR A 52 27.20 11.28 2.69
CA TYR A 52 27.88 12.41 3.32
C TYR A 52 29.24 11.98 3.90
N ASP A 53 30.30 12.67 3.46
CA ASP A 53 31.66 12.46 3.92
C ASP A 53 31.89 13.19 5.25
N MET A 54 32.26 12.43 6.29
CA MET A 54 32.56 12.95 7.62
C MET A 54 34.05 13.26 7.81
N SER A 55 34.91 12.99 6.82
CA SER A 55 36.35 13.29 6.87
C SER A 55 36.68 14.76 7.22
N PRO A 56 35.86 15.78 6.85
CA PRO A 56 36.15 17.16 7.25
C PRO A 56 36.15 17.40 8.77
N PHE A 57 35.44 16.57 9.55
CA PHE A 57 35.44 16.66 11.02
C PHE A 57 36.79 16.26 11.65
N ALA A 58 37.71 15.66 10.88
CA ALA A 58 39.07 15.37 11.35
C ALA A 58 39.83 16.63 11.82
N VAL A 59 39.47 17.82 11.31
CA VAL A 59 40.03 19.12 11.73
C VAL A 59 39.73 19.40 13.20
N CYS A 60 38.63 18.87 13.74
CA CYS A 60 38.24 18.99 15.14
C CYS A 60 38.84 17.89 16.03
N GLY A 61 39.66 17.00 15.47
CA GLY A 61 40.26 15.86 16.15
C GLY A 61 39.62 14.51 15.76
N LYS A 62 40.39 13.43 15.92
CA LYS A 62 39.97 12.07 15.53
C LYS A 62 38.74 11.57 16.29
N GLU A 63 38.58 11.96 17.55
CA GLU A 63 37.43 11.60 18.36
C GLU A 63 36.14 12.23 17.82
N ALA A 64 36.18 13.51 17.45
CA ALA A 64 35.04 14.21 16.86
C ALA A 64 34.62 13.62 15.51
N GLN A 65 35.60 13.24 14.66
CA GLN A 65 35.31 12.53 13.41
C GLN A 65 34.62 11.18 13.68
N ALA A 66 35.17 10.38 14.61
CA ALA A 66 34.61 9.06 14.92
C ALA A 66 33.19 9.16 15.51
N GLU A 67 32.91 10.18 16.32
CA GLU A 67 31.56 10.43 16.84
C GLU A 67 30.58 10.86 15.73
N ALA A 68 31.02 11.73 14.82
CA ALA A 68 30.22 12.13 13.66
C ALA A 68 29.90 10.95 12.73
N GLU A 69 30.86 10.06 12.49
CA GLU A 69 30.65 8.82 11.72
C GLU A 69 29.64 7.89 12.40
N LYS A 70 29.79 7.62 13.71
CA LYS A 70 28.82 6.82 14.47
C LYS A 70 27.41 7.41 14.45
N TYR A 71 27.30 8.74 14.57
CA TYR A 71 26.02 9.42 14.50
C TYR A 71 25.39 9.28 13.10
N LYS A 72 26.19 9.43 12.03
CA LYS A 72 25.76 9.17 10.65
C LYS A 72 25.25 7.75 10.50
N GLU A 73 26.02 6.75 10.91
CA GLU A 73 25.65 5.34 10.82
C GLU A 73 24.32 5.05 11.53
N ARG A 74 24.13 5.63 12.72
CA ARG A 74 22.87 5.50 13.45
C ARG A 74 21.68 6.06 12.68
N ILE A 75 21.78 7.28 12.16
CA ILE A 75 20.70 7.89 11.36
C ILE A 75 20.41 7.04 10.13
N VAL A 76 21.45 6.63 9.40
CA VAL A 76 21.31 5.78 8.20
C VAL A 76 20.59 4.49 8.54
N THR A 77 20.97 3.82 9.63
CA THR A 77 20.33 2.58 10.09
C THR A 77 18.85 2.78 10.45
N GLU A 78 18.52 3.86 11.17
CA GLU A 78 17.13 4.18 11.54
C GLU A 78 16.27 4.51 10.29
N LEU A 79 16.85 5.21 9.31
CA LEU A 79 16.20 5.49 8.02
C LEU A 79 15.99 4.20 7.21
N GLU A 80 17.01 3.33 7.09
CA GLU A 80 16.92 2.05 6.38
C GLU A 80 15.78 1.20 6.94
N LYS A 81 15.68 1.09 8.26
CA LYS A 81 14.59 0.35 8.93
C LYS A 81 13.23 0.93 8.57
N SER A 82 13.06 2.24 8.71
CA SER A 82 11.78 2.92 8.45
C SER A 82 11.36 2.81 6.98
N LEU A 83 12.32 2.92 6.06
CA LEU A 83 12.10 2.71 4.62
C LEU A 83 11.74 1.24 4.33
N SER A 84 12.42 0.27 4.94
CA SER A 84 12.10 -1.15 4.79
C SER A 84 10.66 -1.45 5.22
N ASP A 85 10.25 -0.93 6.39
CA ASP A 85 8.91 -1.16 6.92
C ASP A 85 7.83 -0.47 6.06
N THR A 86 8.13 0.72 5.53
CA THR A 86 7.23 1.41 4.58
C THR A 86 7.12 0.64 3.26
N SER A 87 8.23 0.07 2.76
CA SER A 87 8.21 -0.77 1.56
C SER A 87 7.35 -2.02 1.78
N LYS A 88 7.44 -2.66 2.95
CA LYS A 88 6.58 -3.80 3.30
C LYS A 88 5.11 -3.39 3.36
N PHE A 89 4.80 -2.25 3.96
CA PHE A 89 3.44 -1.73 4.03
C PHE A 89 2.85 -1.48 2.63
N LEU A 90 3.62 -0.88 1.72
CA LEU A 90 3.21 -0.70 0.32
C LEU A 90 2.94 -2.05 -0.38
N SER A 91 3.76 -3.07 -0.13
CA SER A 91 3.50 -4.42 -0.65
C SER A 91 2.24 -5.04 -0.06
N GLN A 92 1.97 -4.83 1.23
CA GLN A 92 0.73 -5.31 1.87
C GLN A 92 -0.52 -4.68 1.26
N ILE A 93 -0.47 -3.38 0.92
CA ILE A 93 -1.58 -2.72 0.21
C ILE A 93 -1.88 -3.44 -1.11
N VAL A 94 -0.86 -3.78 -1.90
CA VAL A 94 -1.05 -4.49 -3.18
C VAL A 94 -1.71 -5.85 -2.96
N VAL A 95 -1.21 -6.64 -2.00
CA VAL A 95 -1.78 -7.95 -1.67
C VAL A 95 -3.24 -7.85 -1.21
N ILE A 96 -3.56 -6.85 -0.38
CA ILE A 96 -4.95 -6.64 0.06
C ILE A 96 -5.84 -6.22 -1.11
N LYS A 97 -5.34 -5.34 -2.00
CA LYS A 97 -6.08 -4.93 -3.19
C LYS A 97 -6.42 -6.12 -4.09
N GLU A 98 -5.47 -7.03 -4.31
CA GLU A 98 -5.67 -8.25 -5.10
C GLU A 98 -6.73 -9.17 -4.48
N LYS A 99 -6.74 -9.30 -3.15
CA LYS A 99 -7.79 -10.07 -2.44
C LYS A 99 -9.17 -9.44 -2.64
N ILE A 100 -9.28 -8.12 -2.49
CA ILE A 100 -10.56 -7.42 -2.69
C ILE A 100 -11.03 -7.52 -4.14
N LEU A 101 -10.12 -7.44 -5.12
CA LEU A 101 -10.46 -7.63 -6.53
C LEU A 101 -11.00 -9.03 -6.80
N LYS A 102 -10.43 -10.06 -6.15
CA LYS A 102 -10.94 -11.43 -6.25
C LYS A 102 -12.34 -11.55 -5.64
N GLU A 103 -12.56 -11.05 -4.43
CA GLU A 103 -13.87 -11.07 -3.77
C GLU A 103 -14.93 -10.31 -4.58
N LYS A 104 -14.57 -9.16 -5.15
CA LYS A 104 -15.43 -8.40 -6.06
C LYS A 104 -15.82 -9.24 -7.28
N LYS A 105 -14.87 -9.92 -7.91
CA LYS A 105 -15.14 -10.79 -9.07
C LYS A 105 -16.09 -11.93 -8.71
N ASP A 106 -15.90 -12.57 -7.55
CA ASP A 106 -16.79 -13.63 -7.09
C ASP A 106 -18.23 -13.11 -6.89
N CYS A 107 -18.39 -11.87 -6.39
CA CYS A 107 -19.70 -11.20 -6.31
C CYS A 107 -20.30 -10.91 -7.69
N GLU A 108 -19.50 -10.42 -8.64
CA GLU A 108 -19.93 -10.14 -10.02
C GLU A 108 -20.39 -11.42 -10.74
N ASP A 109 -19.62 -12.50 -10.62
CA ASP A 109 -19.94 -13.80 -11.22
C ASP A 109 -21.23 -14.38 -10.63
N LYS A 110 -21.39 -14.29 -9.29
CA LYS A 110 -22.63 -14.72 -8.61
C LYS A 110 -23.83 -13.88 -9.05
N LYS A 111 -23.67 -12.56 -9.16
CA LYS A 111 -24.72 -11.65 -9.62
C LYS A 111 -25.18 -12.03 -11.03
N LYS A 112 -24.22 -12.22 -11.94
CA LYS A 112 -24.50 -12.59 -13.34
C LYS A 112 -25.22 -13.93 -13.46
N ALA A 113 -24.87 -14.91 -12.63
CA ALA A 113 -25.59 -16.19 -12.57
C ALA A 113 -27.05 -16.00 -12.15
N LEU A 114 -27.31 -15.20 -11.11
CA LEU A 114 -28.67 -14.91 -10.64
C LEU A 114 -29.50 -14.13 -11.67
N GLU A 115 -28.88 -13.19 -12.40
CA GLU A 115 -29.53 -12.46 -13.50
C GLU A 115 -29.92 -13.41 -14.63
N THR A 116 -29.02 -14.30 -15.05
CA THR A 116 -29.29 -15.32 -16.08
C THR A 116 -30.42 -16.26 -15.67
N GLU A 117 -30.45 -16.68 -14.39
CA GLU A 117 -31.55 -17.47 -13.85
C GLU A 117 -32.89 -16.73 -13.81
N LEU A 118 -32.90 -15.40 -13.70
CA LEU A 118 -34.13 -14.61 -13.73
C LEU A 118 -34.67 -14.42 -15.15
N ASP A 119 -33.76 -14.32 -16.12
CA ASP A 119 -34.09 -14.17 -17.54
C ASP A 119 -34.63 -15.47 -18.14
N THR A 120 -34.09 -16.62 -17.71
CA THR A 120 -34.57 -17.96 -18.13
C THR A 120 -35.92 -18.35 -17.53
N ILE A 121 -36.34 -17.70 -16.45
CA ILE A 121 -37.65 -17.89 -15.78
C ILE A 121 -38.64 -16.77 -16.21
N SER A 122 -38.25 -15.90 -17.15
CA SER A 122 -39.11 -14.88 -17.74
C SER A 122 -39.79 -15.36 -19.01
#